data_AF-A0A9C9DEZ1-F1
#
_entry.id   AF-A0A9C9DEZ1-F1
#
_cell.length_a   1.000
_cell.length_b   1.000
_cell.length_c   1.000
_cell.angle_alpha   90.00
_cell.angle_beta   90.00
_cell.angle_gamma   90.00
#
_symmetry.space_group_name_H-M   'P 1'
#
loop_
_entity.id
_entity.type
_entity.pdbx_description
1 polymer ?
#
loop_
_entity_poly.entity_id
_entity_poly.type
_entity_poly.pdbx_seq_one_letter_code
_entity_poly.pdbx_strand_id
1 'polypeptide(L)' 'KKHQSPIQAGRSQVQPGIIQFEAPIHVSNVMLVCPQCDQPTRVGIRREDGVRIRVCKKCGEDID' A
#
# COMPACT_ATOMS: atom_id res chain seq x y z
N LYS A 1 -14.86 -9.90 6.90
CA LYS A 1 -15.40 -10.23 8.25
C LYS A 1 -14.84 -11.58 8.65
N LYS A 2 -14.13 -11.67 9.77
CA LYS A 2 -13.60 -12.94 10.29
C LYS A 2 -14.26 -13.22 11.62
N HIS A 3 -14.77 -14.43 11.78
CA HIS A 3 -15.23 -14.90 13.08
C HIS A 3 -14.00 -15.20 13.91
N GLN A 4 -13.84 -14.49 15.01
CA GLN A 4 -12.78 -14.71 15.96
C GLN A 4 -13.37 -15.40 17.18
N SER A 5 -12.97 -16.65 17.37
CA SER A 5 -13.19 -17.35 18.64
C SER A 5 -12.44 -16.63 19.76
N PRO A 6 -12.92 -16.68 21.01
CA PRO A 6 -12.21 -16.10 22.13
C PRO A 6 -10.84 -16.74 22.29
N ILE A 7 -9.79 -15.92 22.36
CA ILE A 7 -8.40 -16.36 22.56
C ILE A 7 -7.84 -15.61 23.76
N GLN A 8 -7.12 -16.32 24.62
CA GLN A 8 -6.43 -15.72 25.76
C GLN A 8 -5.08 -15.16 25.28
N ALA A 9 -5.01 -13.84 25.07
CA ALA A 9 -3.76 -13.16 24.70
C ALA A 9 -3.08 -12.62 25.98
N GLY A 10 -2.33 -13.47 26.66
CA GLY A 10 -1.66 -13.12 27.92
C GLY A 10 -2.65 -12.88 29.07
N ARG A 11 -2.56 -11.73 29.76
CA ARG A 11 -3.48 -11.35 30.86
C ARG A 11 -4.81 -10.75 30.39
N SER A 12 -4.98 -10.54 29.08
CA SER A 12 -6.19 -9.94 28.51
C SER A 12 -6.93 -10.93 27.64
N GLN A 13 -8.24 -11.04 27.84
CA GLN A 13 -9.13 -11.78 26.95
C GLN A 13 -9.38 -10.94 25.68
N VAL A 14 -9.16 -11.53 24.52
CA VAL A 14 -9.56 -10.92 23.24
C VAL A 14 -11.08 -11.08 23.11
N GLN A 15 -11.80 -9.99 22.85
CA GLN A 15 -13.26 -10.02 22.72
C GLN A 15 -13.68 -10.96 21.57
N PRO A 16 -14.55 -11.96 21.84
CA PRO A 16 -15.07 -12.84 20.80
C PRO A 16 -16.06 -12.09 19.90
N GLY A 17 -16.06 -12.41 18.60
CA GLY A 17 -17.04 -11.83 17.69
C GLY A 17 -16.61 -11.76 16.24
N ILE A 18 -17.39 -11.01 15.46
CA ILE A 18 -17.09 -10.74 14.05
C ILE A 18 -16.18 -9.52 13.98
N ILE A 19 -14.91 -9.74 13.66
CA ILE A 19 -13.95 -8.66 13.47
C ILE A 19 -13.86 -8.23 12.00
N GLN A 20 -13.64 -6.94 11.80
CA GLN A 20 -13.21 -6.36 10.53
C GLN A 20 -11.70 -6.17 10.60
N PHE A 21 -11.00 -6.56 9.54
CA PHE A 21 -9.57 -6.42 9.40
C PHE A 21 -9.28 -6.25 7.90
N GLU A 22 -8.20 -5.54 7.55
CA GLU A 22 -7.81 -5.42 6.16
C GLU A 22 -7.27 -6.75 5.63
N ALA A 23 -7.76 -7.16 4.46
CA ALA A 23 -7.20 -8.30 3.74
C ALA A 23 -6.11 -7.82 2.78
N PRO A 24 -5.06 -8.63 2.52
CA PRO A 24 -4.09 -8.29 1.49
C PRO A 24 -4.78 -8.21 0.12
N ILE A 25 -4.33 -7.26 -0.69
CA ILE A 25 -4.77 -7.10 -2.08
C ILE A 25 -3.58 -7.37 -3.02
N HIS A 26 -3.85 -7.95 -4.19
CA HIS A 26 -2.81 -8.18 -5.18
C HIS A 26 -2.29 -6.86 -5.77
N VAL A 27 -0.98 -6.76 -5.96
CA VAL A 27 -0.30 -5.53 -6.41
C VAL A 27 -0.78 -5.01 -7.77
N SER A 28 -1.30 -5.89 -8.65
CA SER A 28 -1.86 -5.47 -9.95
C SER A 28 -3.16 -4.66 -9.82
N ASN A 29 -3.83 -4.71 -8.67
CA ASN A 29 -5.11 -4.03 -8.45
C ASN A 29 -4.95 -2.62 -7.88
N VAL A 30 -3.71 -2.14 -7.72
CA VAL A 30 -3.40 -0.82 -7.19
C VAL A 30 -2.50 -0.04 -8.15
N MET A 31 -2.57 1.30 -8.08
CA MET A 31 -1.69 2.21 -8.82
C MET A 31 -1.13 3.28 -7.88
N LEU A 32 0.08 3.74 -8.17
CA LEU A 32 0.67 4.90 -7.50
C LEU A 32 -0.05 6.18 -7.95
N VAL A 33 -0.41 7.01 -6.99
CA VAL A 33 -0.87 8.38 -7.25
C VAL A 33 0.35 9.28 -7.22
N CYS A 34 0.57 10.05 -8.29
CA CYS A 34 1.68 10.99 -8.34
C CYS A 34 1.37 12.19 -7.44
N PRO A 35 2.28 12.58 -6.51
CA PRO A 35 2.06 13.74 -5.64
C PRO A 35 2.09 15.08 -6.38
N GLN A 36 2.60 15.11 -7.62
CA GLN A 36 2.74 16.34 -8.41
C GLN A 36 1.52 16.62 -9.30
N CYS A 37 0.83 15.59 -9.76
CA CYS A 37 -0.33 15.75 -10.65
C CYS A 37 -1.62 15.10 -10.14
N ASP A 38 -1.60 14.50 -8.94
CA ASP A 38 -2.71 13.82 -8.26
C ASP A 38 -3.44 12.77 -9.10
N GLN A 39 -2.77 12.26 -10.13
CA GLN A 39 -3.33 11.25 -11.02
C GLN A 39 -2.72 9.86 -10.76
N PRO A 40 -3.51 8.78 -10.91
CA PRO A 40 -2.97 7.43 -10.91
C PRO A 40 -2.08 7.23 -12.12
N THR A 41 -0.88 6.71 -11.91
CA THR A 41 0.20 6.68 -12.90
C THR A 41 1.04 5.41 -12.80
N ARG A 42 1.69 5.05 -13.92
CA ARG A 42 2.71 4.00 -13.98
C ARG A 42 4.08 4.61 -13.71
N VAL A 43 4.93 3.87 -13.02
CA VAL A 43 6.29 4.29 -12.69
C VAL A 43 7.26 3.97 -13.82
N GLY A 44 8.13 4.93 -14.16
CA GLY A 44 9.37 4.75 -14.91
C GLY A 44 10.58 4.84 -13.98
N ILE A 45 11.74 4.40 -14.44
CA ILE A 45 12.98 4.49 -13.67
C ILE A 45 14.01 5.24 -14.49
N ARG A 46 14.50 6.36 -13.95
CA ARG A 46 15.66 7.08 -14.47
C ARG A 46 16.87 6.79 -13.57
N ARG A 47 18.08 6.88 -14.13
CA ARG A 47 19.31 6.84 -13.36
C ARG A 47 20.04 8.16 -13.53
N GLU A 48 20.32 8.82 -12.42
CA GLU A 48 21.14 10.04 -12.35
C GLU A 48 22.23 9.78 -11.31
N ASP A 49 23.49 9.98 -11.70
CA ASP A 49 24.68 9.80 -10.84
C ASP A 49 24.75 8.47 -10.06
N GLY A 50 24.26 7.39 -10.67
CA GLY A 50 24.23 6.05 -10.07
C GLY A 50 23.04 5.78 -9.14
N VAL A 51 22.21 6.79 -8.86
CA VAL A 51 20.99 6.67 -8.07
C VAL A 51 19.81 6.37 -8.99
N ARG A 52 18.90 5.49 -8.54
CA ARG A 52 17.65 5.18 -9.26
C ARG A 52 16.55 6.08 -8.74
N ILE A 53 15.95 6.85 -9.64
CA ILE A 53 14.85 7.77 -9.32
C ILE A 53 13.58 7.25 -9.99
N ARG A 54 12.47 7.20 -9.24
CA ARG A 54 11.16 6.85 -9.78
C ARG A 54 10.55 8.08 -10.44
N VAL A 55 10.11 7.91 -11.69
CA VAL A 55 9.55 9.00 -12.50
C VAL A 55 8.10 8.69 -12.86
N CYS A 56 7.24 9.69 -12.80
CA CYS A 56 5.85 9.61 -13.24
C CYS A 56 5.77 9.54 -14.77
N LYS A 57 5.20 8.47 -15.34
CA LYS A 57 5.03 8.37 -16.80
C LYS A 57 3.99 9.32 -17.40
N LYS A 58 3.19 9.99 -16.57
CA LYS A 58 2.16 10.94 -17.04
C LYS A 58 2.68 12.37 -17.15
N CYS A 59 3.26 12.91 -16.09
CA CYS A 59 3.77 14.29 -16.06
C CYS A 59 5.29 14.39 -16.26
N GLY A 60 6.03 13.29 -16.18
CA GLY A 60 7.50 13.28 -16.35
C GLY A 60 8.29 13.69 -15.11
N GLU A 61 7.60 14.06 -14.03
CA GLU A 61 8.20 14.51 -12.77
C GLU A 61 8.63 13.35 -11.86
N ASP A 62 9.55 13.63 -10.95
CA ASP A 62 10.05 12.69 -9.97
C ASP A 62 9.01 12.38 -8.89
N ILE A 63 8.95 11.10 -8.48
CA ILE A 63 8.04 10.58 -7.46
C ILE A 63 8.73 10.41 -6.11
N ASP A 64 10.05 10.20 -6.11
CA ASP A 64 10.90 10.04 -4.92
C ASP A 64 11.55 11.35 -4.48
#